data_AF-A0A1I0CBB3-F1
#
_entry.id   AF-A0A1I0CBB3-F1
#
_cell.length_a   1.000
_cell.length_b   1.000
_cell.length_c   1.000
_cell.angle_alpha   90.00
_cell.angle_beta   90.00
_cell.angle_gamma   90.00
#
_symmetry.space_group_name_H-M   'P 1'
#
loop_
_entity.id
_entity.type
_entity.pdbx_description
1 polymer ?
#
loop_
_entity_poly.entity_id
_entity_poly.type
_entity_poly.pdbx_seq_one_letter_code
_entity_poly.pdbx_strand_id
1 'polypeptide(L)'
;MNDMEMSGFGNPEGPFATGPKGGDARTDSVNAAASGVNPEEALAVAEGHFWSCIRDLKRHEAALQARESGGVDAGEIKEALHSAKAVRDAIGLMMAERNRVDKLRKDIAGGVGGGCLDLDEARDEIGRRLACLRRAAGS
;
A
#
# COMPACT_ATOMS: atom_id res chain seq x y z
N MET A 1 -20.71 65.23 8.15
CA MET A 1 -20.66 63.82 7.71
C MET A 1 -19.68 63.79 6.56
N ASN A 2 -18.49 63.21 6.76
CA ASN A 2 -17.43 63.22 5.76
C ASN A 2 -17.42 61.92 4.94
N ASP A 3 -17.17 62.12 3.64
CA ASP A 3 -16.81 61.12 2.64
C ASP A 3 -15.65 60.23 3.10
N MET A 4 -15.70 58.94 2.73
CA MET A 4 -14.50 58.12 2.62
C MET A 4 -14.45 57.48 1.24
N GLU A 5 -13.50 58.00 0.46
CA GLU A 5 -13.09 57.57 -0.86
C GLU A 5 -12.53 56.14 -0.82
N MET A 6 -12.91 55.34 -1.83
CA MET A 6 -12.29 54.06 -2.14
C MET A 6 -10.99 54.32 -2.90
N SER A 7 -9.84 54.01 -2.30
CA SER A 7 -8.55 53.99 -2.99
C SER A 7 -7.75 52.73 -2.63
N GLY A 8 -7.15 52.11 -3.66
CA GLY A 8 -6.06 51.13 -3.49
C GLY A 8 -6.33 49.71 -3.97
N PHE A 9 -6.21 49.49 -5.28
CA PHE A 9 -5.78 48.19 -5.83
C PHE A 9 -4.33 47.94 -5.37
N GLY A 10 -4.14 47.10 -4.36
CA GLY A 10 -2.84 46.54 -3.99
C GLY A 10 -2.74 45.11 -4.50
N ASN A 11 -1.69 44.81 -5.27
CA ASN A 11 -1.29 43.43 -5.56
C ASN A 11 -1.14 42.67 -4.23
N PRO A 12 -1.67 41.44 -4.07
CA PRO A 12 -1.45 40.67 -2.86
C PRO A 12 0.00 40.16 -2.83
N GLU A 13 0.91 40.97 -2.27
CA GLU A 13 2.13 40.48 -1.63
C GLU A 13 1.73 39.71 -0.37
N GLY A 14 1.61 38.39 -0.51
CA GLY A 14 1.32 37.44 0.57
C GLY A 14 1.47 36.01 0.05
N PRO A 15 1.78 35.03 0.91
CA PRO A 15 3.03 34.27 1.01
C PRO A 15 3.43 33.37 -0.19
N PHE A 16 2.83 33.54 -1.38
CA PHE A 16 3.18 32.82 -2.61
C PHE A 16 4.50 33.30 -3.26
N ALA A 17 5.47 33.72 -2.44
CA ALA A 17 6.85 33.81 -2.88
C ALA A 17 7.30 32.39 -3.29
N THR A 18 7.59 32.21 -4.57
CA THR A 18 8.28 31.03 -5.09
C THR A 18 9.72 31.04 -4.56
N GLY A 19 9.91 30.63 -3.31
CA GLY A 19 11.22 30.29 -2.78
C GLY A 19 11.70 28.97 -3.40
N PRO A 20 13.03 28.76 -3.53
CA PRO A 20 13.55 27.47 -3.94
C PRO A 20 13.12 26.47 -2.87
N LYS A 21 12.28 25.50 -3.25
CA LYS A 21 11.90 24.42 -2.36
C LYS A 21 13.18 23.67 -1.99
N GLY A 22 13.71 23.98 -0.80
CA GLY A 22 14.71 23.17 -0.14
C GLY A 22 14.20 21.73 -0.17
N GLY A 23 14.96 20.88 -0.84
CA GLY A 23 14.67 19.47 -0.96
C GLY A 23 14.72 18.85 0.42
N ASP A 24 13.55 18.74 1.06
CA ASP A 24 13.32 17.69 2.04
C ASP A 24 13.22 16.38 1.25
N ALA A 25 14.39 15.90 0.82
CA ALA A 25 14.62 14.54 0.40
C ALA A 25 14.50 13.64 1.63
N ARG A 26 13.29 13.58 2.20
CA ARG A 26 12.82 12.40 2.95
C ARG A 26 12.10 11.46 1.99
N THR A 27 12.72 11.27 0.83
CA THR A 27 12.61 10.04 0.06
C THR A 27 13.48 9.00 0.76
N ASP A 28 13.05 8.54 1.94
CA ASP A 28 13.45 7.21 2.44
C ASP A 28 12.73 6.10 1.62
N SER A 29 12.12 6.46 0.48
CA SER A 29 11.29 5.62 -0.38
C SER A 29 12.05 4.89 -1.49
N VAL A 30 13.38 4.89 -1.50
CA VAL A 30 14.15 4.13 -2.50
C VAL A 30 15.26 3.30 -1.85
N ASN A 31 14.89 2.45 -0.91
CA ASN A 31 15.68 1.25 -0.57
C ASN A 31 14.96 -0.04 -1.00
N ALA A 32 14.25 0.02 -2.13
CA ALA A 32 13.61 -1.14 -2.76
C ALA A 32 14.30 -1.58 -4.07
N ALA A 33 15.49 -1.08 -4.36
CA ALA A 33 16.28 -1.50 -5.51
C ALA A 33 17.65 -1.98 -5.06
N ALA A 34 17.75 -3.28 -4.76
CA ALA A 34 18.88 -4.16 -5.09
C ALA A 34 18.93 -5.42 -4.20
N SER A 35 17.86 -6.22 -4.15
CA SER A 35 18.10 -7.66 -4.19
C SER A 35 18.05 -8.02 -5.67
N GLY A 36 19.18 -8.42 -6.27
CA GLY A 36 19.23 -8.96 -7.64
C GLY A 36 18.49 -10.29 -7.80
N VAL A 37 17.52 -10.56 -6.94
CA VAL A 37 16.67 -11.73 -6.89
C VAL A 37 15.38 -11.37 -7.59
N ASN A 38 15.04 -12.13 -8.61
CA ASN A 38 13.76 -12.02 -9.30
C ASN A 38 12.61 -12.24 -8.30
N PRO A 39 11.64 -11.31 -8.20
CA PRO A 39 10.55 -11.41 -7.24
C PRO A 39 9.69 -12.67 -7.44
N GLU A 40 9.51 -13.12 -8.68
CA GLU A 40 8.78 -14.36 -8.96
C GLU A 40 9.52 -15.60 -8.44
N GLU A 41 10.85 -15.61 -8.57
CA GLU A 41 11.70 -16.69 -8.03
C GLU A 41 11.68 -16.69 -6.50
N ALA A 42 11.75 -15.52 -5.86
CA ALA A 42 11.66 -15.41 -4.40
C ALA A 42 10.32 -15.94 -3.87
N LEU A 43 9.22 -15.63 -4.56
CA LEU A 43 7.89 -16.14 -4.23
C LEU A 43 7.80 -17.65 -4.43
N ALA A 44 8.33 -18.18 -5.53
CA ALA A 44 8.35 -19.62 -5.79
C ALA A 44 9.15 -20.39 -4.72
N VAL A 45 10.28 -19.84 -4.27
CA VAL A 45 11.07 -20.42 -3.16
C VAL A 45 10.28 -20.39 -1.85
N ALA A 46 9.63 -19.28 -1.52
CA ALA A 46 8.83 -19.16 -0.31
C ALA A 46 7.63 -20.12 -0.31
N GLU A 47 6.94 -20.26 -1.44
CA GLU A 47 5.87 -21.23 -1.65
C GLU A 47 6.39 -22.66 -1.49
N GLY A 48 7.52 -22.99 -2.11
CA GLY A 48 8.17 -24.29 -1.96
C GLY A 48 8.51 -24.62 -0.51
N HIS A 49 9.04 -23.63 0.23
CA HIS A 49 9.36 -23.79 1.65
C HIS A 49 8.10 -24.03 2.50
N PHE A 50 7.04 -23.26 2.28
CA PHE A 50 5.75 -23.43 2.96
C PHE A 50 5.19 -24.84 2.78
N TRP A 51 5.14 -25.32 1.55
CA TRP A 51 4.65 -26.67 1.26
C TRP A 51 5.57 -27.76 1.81
N SER A 52 6.88 -27.51 1.91
CA SER A 52 7.81 -28.42 2.58
C SER A 52 7.45 -28.58 4.05
N CYS A 53 7.29 -27.49 4.80
CA CYS A 53 6.94 -27.54 6.21
C CYS A 53 5.61 -28.26 6.47
N ILE A 54 4.60 -28.06 5.61
CA ILE A 54 3.33 -28.79 5.70
C ILE A 54 3.52 -30.28 5.48
N ARG A 55 4.34 -30.65 4.48
CA ARG A 55 4.60 -32.05 4.16
C ARG A 55 5.31 -32.76 5.30
N ASP A 56 6.29 -32.10 5.92
CA ASP A 56 7.02 -32.63 7.07
C ASP A 56 6.07 -32.83 8.27
N LEU A 57 5.23 -31.84 8.57
CA LEU A 57 4.21 -31.96 9.62
C LEU A 57 3.25 -33.13 9.37
N LYS A 58 2.72 -33.25 8.15
CA LYS A 58 1.83 -34.36 7.77
C LYS A 58 2.52 -35.72 7.88
N ARG A 59 3.81 -35.79 7.56
CA ARG A 59 4.60 -37.02 7.71
C ARG A 59 4.73 -37.41 9.17
N HIS A 60 5.01 -36.45 10.06
CA HIS A 60 5.05 -36.71 11.50
C HIS A 60 3.68 -37.11 12.05
N GLU A 61 2.60 -36.45 11.62
CA GLU A 61 1.24 -36.81 12.02
C GLU A 61 0.88 -38.24 11.59
N ALA A 62 1.17 -38.62 10.35
CA ALA A 62 0.92 -39.97 9.85
C ALA A 62 1.74 -41.03 10.60
N ALA A 63 3.01 -40.75 10.93
CA ALA A 63 3.86 -41.65 11.70
C ALA A 63 3.32 -41.87 13.13
N LEU A 64 2.79 -40.81 13.76
CA LEU A 64 2.16 -40.89 15.07
C LEU A 64 0.82 -41.64 15.01
N GLN A 65 0.00 -41.41 13.99
CA GLN A 65 -1.31 -42.06 13.82
C GLN A 65 -1.20 -43.55 13.48
N ALA A 66 -0.18 -43.96 12.72
CA ALA A 66 0.04 -45.36 12.37
C ALA A 66 0.42 -46.24 13.57
N ARG A 67 0.73 -45.65 14.73
CA ARG A 67 1.00 -46.38 15.96
C ARG A 67 -0.31 -46.67 16.70
N GLU A 68 -0.71 -47.94 16.69
CA GLU A 68 -1.98 -48.37 17.29
C GLU A 68 -1.97 -48.38 18.82
N SER A 69 -0.83 -48.63 19.51
CA SER A 69 -0.77 -48.62 21.00
C SER A 69 0.63 -48.59 21.64
N GLY A 70 1.70 -48.31 20.88
CA GLY A 70 3.07 -48.29 21.40
C GLY A 70 3.46 -46.93 21.97
N GLY A 71 4.26 -46.92 23.04
CA GLY A 71 4.81 -45.68 23.62
C GLY A 71 5.47 -44.81 22.55
N VAL A 72 5.06 -43.54 22.51
CA VAL A 72 5.59 -42.56 21.55
C VAL A 72 6.96 -42.11 22.05
N ASP A 73 7.97 -42.13 21.17
CA ASP A 73 9.28 -41.60 21.50
C ASP A 73 9.21 -40.08 21.71
N ALA A 74 9.86 -39.60 22.77
CA ALA A 74 9.90 -38.18 23.09
C ALA A 74 10.60 -37.36 21.99
N GLY A 75 11.55 -37.97 21.28
CA GLY A 75 12.19 -37.37 20.11
C GLY A 75 11.21 -37.15 18.97
N GLU A 76 10.42 -38.17 18.61
CA GLU A 76 9.39 -38.08 17.57
C GLU A 76 8.35 -36.97 17.86
N ILE A 77 7.89 -36.85 19.10
CA ILE A 77 6.97 -35.77 19.51
C ILE A 77 7.64 -34.40 19.34
N LYS A 78 8.90 -34.28 19.73
CA LYS A 78 9.66 -33.02 19.63
C LYS A 78 9.81 -32.58 18.18
N GLU A 79 10.11 -33.49 17.26
CA GLU A 79 10.22 -33.21 15.82
C GLU A 79 8.86 -32.80 15.22
N ALA A 80 7.77 -33.47 15.62
CA ALA A 80 6.42 -33.09 15.22
C ALA A 80 6.07 -31.67 15.71
N LEU A 81 6.39 -31.34 16.95
CA LEU A 81 6.19 -30.01 17.53
C LEU A 81 7.03 -28.94 16.83
N HIS A 82 8.28 -29.27 16.46
CA HIS A 82 9.15 -28.38 15.71
C HIS A 82 8.57 -28.09 14.32
N SER A 83 8.12 -29.12 13.60
CA SER A 83 7.45 -28.98 12.30
C SER A 83 6.16 -28.16 12.42
N ALA A 84 5.36 -28.39 13.46
CA ALA A 84 4.14 -27.61 13.72
C ALA A 84 4.45 -26.14 14.05
N LYS A 85 5.57 -25.86 14.71
CA LYS A 85 6.05 -24.49 14.92
C LYS A 85 6.51 -23.86 13.61
N ALA A 86 7.29 -24.56 12.79
CA ALA A 86 7.75 -24.06 11.50
C ALA A 86 6.57 -23.68 10.57
N VAL A 87 5.51 -24.50 10.53
CA VAL A 87 4.29 -24.16 9.77
C VAL A 87 3.61 -22.90 10.30
N ARG A 88 3.48 -22.74 11.62
CA ARG A 88 2.89 -21.53 12.21
C ARG A 88 3.71 -20.28 11.91
N ASP A 89 5.04 -20.38 12.01
CA ASP A 89 5.94 -19.28 11.71
C ASP A 89 5.87 -18.89 10.22
N ALA A 90 5.82 -19.87 9.31
CA ALA A 90 5.65 -19.64 7.88
C ALA A 90 4.30 -18.95 7.55
N ILE A 91 3.19 -19.39 8.14
CA ILE A 91 1.88 -18.74 8.00
C ILE A 91 1.93 -17.29 8.52
N GLY A 92 2.56 -17.08 9.67
CA GLY A 92 2.73 -15.74 10.25
C GLY A 92 3.47 -14.79 9.30
N LEU A 93 4.54 -15.27 8.67
CA LEU A 93 5.29 -14.50 7.68
C LEU A 93 4.45 -14.14 6.45
N MET A 94 3.69 -15.11 5.90
CA MET A 94 2.81 -14.88 4.76
C MET A 94 1.71 -13.86 5.06
N MET A 95 1.13 -13.90 6.26
CA MET A 95 0.12 -12.93 6.69
C MET A 95 0.71 -11.54 6.87
N ALA A 96 1.91 -11.43 7.42
CA ALA A 96 2.62 -10.17 7.51
C ALA A 96 2.87 -9.57 6.12
N GLU A 97 3.29 -10.40 5.15
CA GLU A 97 3.53 -9.94 3.78
C GLU A 97 2.25 -9.54 3.06
N ARG A 98 1.17 -10.32 3.22
CA ARG A 98 -0.15 -9.94 2.72
C ARG A 98 -0.57 -8.55 3.23
N ASN A 99 -0.41 -8.29 4.52
CA ASN A 99 -0.75 -6.99 5.10
C ASN A 99 0.11 -5.86 4.53
N ARG A 100 1.40 -6.10 4.27
CA ARG A 100 2.28 -5.12 3.59
C ARG A 100 1.81 -4.85 2.17
N VAL A 101 1.51 -5.88 1.39
CA VAL A 101 1.00 -5.74 0.02
C VAL A 101 -0.33 -4.99 0.01
N ASP A 102 -1.26 -5.31 0.91
CA ASP A 102 -2.55 -4.62 0.99
C ASP A 102 -2.40 -3.15 1.40
N LYS A 103 -1.41 -2.83 2.25
CA LYS A 103 -1.06 -1.45 2.56
C LYS A 103 -0.50 -0.73 1.33
N LEU A 104 0.47 -1.34 0.63
CA LEU A 104 1.05 -0.76 -0.59
C LEU A 104 -0.01 -0.55 -1.68
N ARG A 105 -0.94 -1.49 -1.84
CA ARG A 105 -2.07 -1.34 -2.78
C ARG A 105 -2.96 -0.16 -2.42
N LYS A 106 -3.25 0.04 -1.13
CA LYS A 106 -4.02 1.20 -0.66
C LYS A 106 -3.25 2.50 -0.86
N ASP A 107 -1.96 2.52 -0.62
CA ASP A 107 -1.12 3.71 -0.80
C ASP A 107 -1.02 4.09 -2.30
N ILE A 108 -0.89 3.10 -3.19
CA ILE A 108 -0.94 3.30 -4.65
C ILE A 108 -2.32 3.79 -5.10
N ALA A 109 -3.39 3.16 -4.63
CA ALA A 109 -4.77 3.55 -4.99
C ALA A 109 -5.15 4.92 -4.40
N GLY A 110 -4.67 5.27 -3.21
CA GLY A 110 -4.81 6.58 -2.58
C GLY A 110 -4.01 7.70 -3.26
N GLY A 111 -3.09 7.34 -4.17
CA GLY A 111 -2.36 8.27 -5.04
C GLY A 111 -3.12 8.70 -6.31
N VAL A 112 -4.25 8.06 -6.63
CA VAL A 112 -5.14 8.45 -7.74
C VAL A 112 -5.98 9.67 -7.29
N GLY A 113 -5.32 10.80 -7.10
CA GLY A 113 -5.97 12.02 -6.59
C GLY A 113 -5.02 13.10 -6.06
N GLY A 114 -3.70 13.00 -6.30
CA GLY A 114 -2.74 14.03 -5.88
C GLY A 114 -2.95 15.41 -6.54
N GLY A 115 -3.75 15.47 -7.61
CA GLY A 115 -4.33 16.72 -8.09
C GLY A 115 -5.69 16.92 -7.42
N CYS A 116 -5.80 17.92 -6.55
CA CYS A 116 -7.11 18.46 -6.19
C CYS A 116 -7.76 18.95 -7.49
N LEU A 117 -8.86 18.32 -7.91
CA LEU A 117 -9.69 18.89 -8.97
C LEU A 117 -10.22 20.22 -8.43
N ASP A 118 -9.85 21.34 -9.06
CA ASP A 118 -10.46 22.62 -8.76
C ASP A 118 -11.90 22.61 -9.29
N LEU A 119 -12.82 22.21 -8.41
CA LEU A 119 -14.24 22.14 -8.73
C LEU A 119 -14.86 23.53 -8.90
N ASP A 120 -14.25 24.58 -8.32
CA ASP A 120 -14.72 25.95 -8.47
C ASP A 120 -14.36 26.48 -9.87
N GLU A 121 -13.12 26.30 -10.33
CA GLU A 121 -12.71 26.64 -11.69
C GLU A 121 -13.51 25.84 -12.74
N ALA A 122 -13.72 24.54 -12.49
CA ALA A 122 -14.52 23.69 -13.37
C ALA A 122 -15.99 24.17 -13.45
N ARG A 123 -16.57 24.59 -12.32
CA ARG A 123 -17.94 25.13 -12.28
C ARG A 123 -18.03 26.43 -13.07
N ASP A 124 -17.05 27.31 -12.92
CA ASP A 124 -17.01 28.58 -13.64
C ASP A 124 -16.91 28.37 -15.16
N GLU A 125 -16.07 27.44 -15.61
CA GLU A 125 -15.95 27.09 -17.03
C GLU A 125 -17.25 26.50 -17.60
N ILE A 126 -17.93 25.61 -16.87
CA ILE A 126 -19.25 25.10 -17.29
C ILE A 126 -20.27 26.24 -17.38
N GLY A 127 -20.29 27.15 -16.40
CA GLY A 127 -21.16 28.32 -16.38
C GLY A 127 -20.95 29.21 -17.61
N ARG A 128 -19.70 29.49 -17.98
CA ARG A 128 -19.34 30.24 -19.20
C ARG A 128 -19.89 29.56 -20.45
N ARG A 129 -19.68 28.25 -20.61
CA ARG A 129 -20.15 27.48 -21.78
C ARG A 129 -21.67 27.47 -21.89
N LEU A 130 -22.38 27.28 -20.78
CA LEU A 130 -23.84 27.33 -20.73
C LEU A 130 -24.37 28.72 -21.10
N ALA A 131 -23.70 29.80 -20.64
CA ALA A 131 -24.08 31.15 -21.01
C ALA A 131 -23.89 31.41 -22.52
N CYS A 132 -22.80 30.90 -23.12
CA CYS A 132 -22.62 30.95 -24.58
C CYS A 132 -23.74 30.23 -25.32
N LEU A 133 -24.11 29.02 -24.88
CA LEU A 133 -25.20 28.25 -25.51
C LEU A 133 -26.55 28.96 -25.40
N ARG A 134 -26.88 29.55 -24.24
CA ARG A 134 -28.12 30.32 -24.08
C ARG A 134 -28.19 31.53 -25.00
N ARG A 135 -27.08 32.24 -25.18
CA ARG A 135 -27.01 33.37 -26.14
C ARG A 135 -27.19 32.90 -27.58
N ALA A 136 -26.59 31.77 -27.95
CA ALA A 136 -26.72 31.21 -29.29
C ALA A 136 -28.13 30.66 -29.60
N ALA A 137 -28.87 30.21 -28.58
CA ALA A 137 -30.25 29.72 -28.74
C ALA A 137 -31.33 30.82 -28.73
N GLY A 138 -30.94 32.06 -28.44
CA GLY A 138 -31.84 33.24 -28.39
C GLY A 138 -31.86 34.09 -29.66
N SER A 139 -31.31 33.56 -30.78
CA SER A 139 -31.37 34.16 -32.13
C SER A 139 -32.17 33.31 -33.09
#